data_AF-A0A512ANN9-F1
#
_entry.id   AF-A0A512ANN9-F1
#
_cell.length_a   1.000
_cell.length_b   1.000
_cell.length_c   1.000
_cell.angle_alpha   90.00
_cell.angle_beta   90.00
_cell.angle_gamma   90.00
#
_symmetry.space_group_name_H-M   'P 1'
#
loop_
_entity.id
_entity.type
_entity.pdbx_description
1 polymer ?
#
loop_
_entity_poly.entity_id
_entity_poly.type
_entity_poly.pdbx_seq_one_letter_code
_entity_poly.pdbx_strand_id
1 'polypeptide(L)'
;MLVKATGRSLTDYMREKLVEPLGFESDAFWLVDAAGMEMAFAGLNMTARDYAKLGELHRNNGLWNGRQIVPEDWVQASIHADAPPSATRPADPC
;
A
#
# COMPACT_ATOMS: atom_id res chain seq x y z
N MET A 1 -0.50 -11.55 -10.02
CA MET A 1 0.97 -11.74 -10.17
C MET A 1 1.62 -12.15 -8.86
N LEU A 2 1.36 -11.47 -7.73
CA LEU A 2 1.92 -11.82 -6.41
C LEU A 2 1.75 -13.30 -6.01
N VAL A 3 0.52 -13.81 -6.06
CA VAL A 3 0.22 -15.22 -5.70
C VAL A 3 1.04 -16.20 -6.56
N LYS A 4 1.16 -15.92 -7.86
CA LYS A 4 1.98 -16.76 -8.76
C LYS A 4 3.48 -16.67 -8.46
N ALA A 5 3.98 -15.50 -8.07
CA ALA A 5 5.40 -15.27 -7.82
C ALA A 5 5.87 -15.80 -6.46
N THR A 6 4.98 -15.81 -5.47
CA THR A 6 5.32 -16.11 -4.07
C THR A 6 4.71 -17.42 -3.56
N GLY A 7 3.68 -17.94 -4.24
CA GLY A 7 2.87 -19.07 -3.75
C GLY A 7 1.99 -18.75 -2.55
N ARG A 8 1.85 -17.46 -2.18
CA ARG A 8 1.14 -17.01 -0.97
C ARG A 8 -0.10 -16.18 -1.32
N SER A 9 -1.08 -16.18 -0.44
CA SER A 9 -2.24 -15.26 -0.53
C SER A 9 -1.77 -13.81 -0.36
N LEU A 10 -2.58 -12.86 -0.83
CA LEU A 10 -2.30 -11.44 -0.60
C LEU A 10 -2.37 -11.11 0.89
N THR A 11 -3.35 -11.71 1.58
CA THR A 11 -3.56 -11.55 3.02
C THR A 11 -2.32 -11.97 3.82
N ASP A 12 -1.77 -13.17 3.56
CA ASP A 12 -0.59 -13.68 4.28
C ASP A 12 0.66 -12.87 3.99
N TYR A 13 0.79 -12.42 2.75
CA TYR A 13 1.92 -11.59 2.34
C TYR A 13 1.87 -10.21 3.01
N MET A 14 0.69 -9.57 3.03
CA MET A 14 0.48 -8.30 3.73
C MET A 14 0.74 -8.44 5.23
N ARG A 15 0.30 -9.55 5.83
CA ARG A 15 0.50 -9.80 7.26
C ARG A 15 1.98 -9.79 7.64
N GLU A 16 2.79 -10.59 6.96
CA GLU A 16 4.23 -10.68 7.23
C GLU A 16 4.97 -9.38 6.90
N LYS A 17 4.64 -8.75 5.77
CA LYS A 17 5.44 -7.61 5.27
C LYS A 17 5.05 -6.28 5.91
N LEU A 18 3.79 -6.10 6.32
CA LEU A 18 3.27 -4.81 6.78
C LEU A 18 2.61 -4.90 8.16
N VAL A 19 1.65 -5.80 8.37
CA VAL A 19 0.86 -5.84 9.62
C VAL A 19 1.75 -6.11 10.83
N GLU A 20 2.59 -7.14 10.76
CA GLU A 20 3.47 -7.53 11.87
C GLU A 20 4.60 -6.51 12.09
N PRO A 21 5.35 -6.04 11.06
CA PRO A 21 6.45 -5.11 11.28
C PRO A 21 5.99 -3.71 11.72
N LEU A 22 4.83 -3.24 11.26
CA LEU A 22 4.28 -1.93 11.66
C LEU A 22 3.48 -2.01 12.96
N GLY A 23 3.17 -3.21 13.45
CA GLY A 23 2.41 -3.43 14.68
C GLY A 23 1.00 -2.88 14.56
N PHE A 24 0.22 -3.37 13.59
CA PHE A 24 -1.19 -2.97 13.46
C PHE A 24 -1.97 -3.34 14.71
N GLU A 25 -2.87 -2.46 15.14
CA GLU A 25 -3.61 -2.60 16.41
C GLU A 25 -4.94 -3.32 16.25
N SER A 26 -5.41 -3.50 15.02
CA SER A 26 -6.68 -4.15 14.70
C SER A 26 -6.53 -5.05 13.48
N ASP A 27 -7.45 -6.01 13.37
CA ASP A 27 -7.46 -6.95 12.25
C ASP A 27 -7.77 -6.23 10.94
N ALA A 28 -6.78 -6.20 10.04
CA ALA A 28 -6.95 -5.80 8.66
C ALA A 28 -7.46 -7.00 7.83
N PHE A 29 -8.38 -6.75 6.90
CA PHE A 29 -8.93 -7.79 6.03
C PHE A 29 -9.20 -7.28 4.61
N TRP A 30 -9.29 -8.23 3.69
CA TRP A 30 -9.63 -7.98 2.28
C TRP A 30 -11.04 -8.47 1.98
N LEU A 31 -11.78 -7.68 1.20
CA LEU A 31 -12.94 -8.20 0.47
C LEU A 31 -12.44 -9.19 -0.59
N VAL A 32 -13.20 -10.27 -0.77
CA VAL A 32 -12.89 -11.33 -1.74
C VAL A 32 -14.01 -11.44 -2.77
N ASP A 33 -13.66 -11.88 -3.98
CA ASP A 33 -14.63 -12.21 -5.01
C ASP A 33 -15.28 -13.59 -4.78
N ALA A 34 -16.16 -14.01 -5.69
CA ALA A 34 -16.84 -15.30 -5.61
C ALA A 34 -15.88 -16.52 -5.71
N ALA A 35 -14.66 -16.33 -6.21
CA ALA A 35 -13.63 -17.35 -6.27
C ALA A 35 -12.70 -17.33 -5.04
N GLY A 36 -12.96 -16.44 -4.07
CA GLY A 36 -12.15 -16.28 -2.86
C GLY A 36 -10.86 -15.49 -3.08
N MET A 37 -10.71 -14.78 -4.21
CA MET A 37 -9.53 -13.97 -4.49
C MET A 37 -9.67 -12.57 -3.91
N GLU A 38 -8.63 -12.07 -3.24
CA GLU A 38 -8.65 -10.73 -2.64
C GLU A 38 -8.73 -9.63 -3.71
N MET A 39 -9.61 -8.67 -3.50
CA MET A 39 -9.77 -7.49 -4.34
C MET A 39 -8.66 -6.46 -4.07
N ALA A 40 -7.45 -6.72 -4.56
CA ALA A 40 -6.25 -5.93 -4.26
C ALA A 40 -6.35 -4.42 -4.52
N PHE A 41 -7.22 -3.99 -5.45
CA PHE A 41 -7.33 -2.58 -5.86
C PHE A 41 -8.24 -1.73 -4.96
N ALA A 42 -9.17 -2.34 -4.20
CA ALA A 42 -10.18 -1.60 -3.43
C ALA A 42 -10.74 -2.34 -2.19
N GLY A 43 -10.36 -3.59 -1.97
CA GLY A 43 -10.96 -4.44 -0.93
C GLY A 43 -10.34 -4.30 0.45
N LEU A 44 -9.30 -3.48 0.64
CA LEU A 44 -8.59 -3.38 1.91
C LEU A 44 -9.39 -2.62 2.96
N ASN A 45 -9.62 -3.26 4.10
CA ASN A 45 -10.27 -2.68 5.27
C ASN A 45 -9.32 -2.75 6.46
N MET A 46 -9.10 -1.61 7.11
CA MET A 46 -8.27 -1.47 8.31
C MET A 46 -8.60 -0.14 9.00
N THR A 47 -8.16 0.04 10.24
CA THR A 47 -8.46 1.25 11.00
C THR A 47 -7.72 2.46 10.45
N ALA A 48 -8.27 3.66 10.69
CA ALA A 48 -7.61 4.91 10.32
C ALA A 48 -6.21 5.05 10.95
N ARG A 49 -6.03 4.51 12.17
CA ARG A 49 -4.73 4.54 12.86
C ARG A 49 -3.70 3.66 12.17
N ASP A 50 -4.10 2.48 11.71
CA ASP A 50 -3.20 1.60 10.98
C ASP A 50 -2.91 2.17 9.57
N TYR A 51 -3.85 2.89 8.96
CA TYR A 51 -3.58 3.63 7.71
C TYR A 51 -2.55 4.74 7.94
N ALA A 52 -2.62 5.44 9.07
CA ALA A 52 -1.63 6.45 9.42
C ALA A 52 -0.21 5.86 9.58
N LYS A 53 -0.07 4.61 10.03
CA LYS A 53 1.24 3.93 10.09
C LYS A 53 1.85 3.72 8.71
N LEU A 54 1.04 3.42 7.68
CA LEU A 54 1.51 3.33 6.29
C LEU A 54 1.97 4.70 5.76
N GLY A 55 1.24 5.77 6.11
CA GLY A 55 1.64 7.14 5.77
C GLY A 55 2.94 7.55 6.45
N GLU A 56 3.09 7.24 7.74
CA GLU A 56 4.30 7.50 8.52
C GLU A 56 5.49 6.69 8.00
N LEU A 57 5.28 5.44 7.59
CA LEU A 57 6.28 4.63 6.92
C LEU A 57 6.79 5.32 5.64
N HIS A 58 5.90 5.81 4.80
CA HIS A 58 6.28 6.56 3.59
C HIS A 58 6.99 7.87 3.92
N ARG A 59 6.49 8.62 4.92
CA ARG A 59 7.11 9.86 5.40
C ARG A 59 8.56 9.64 5.87
N ASN A 60 8.84 8.47 6.42
CA ASN A 60 10.16 8.07 6.88
C ASN A 60 10.94 7.25 5.83
N ASN A 61 10.69 7.45 4.54
CA ASN A 61 11.40 6.79 3.43
C ASN A 61 11.41 5.25 3.52
N GLY A 62 10.33 4.65 4.05
CA GLY A 62 10.22 3.20 4.21
C GLY A 62 10.92 2.64 5.44
N LEU A 63 11.47 3.49 6.32
CA LEU A 63 12.10 3.11 7.58
C LEU A 63 11.06 3.09 8.71
N TRP A 64 11.03 2.01 9.49
CA TRP A 64 10.19 1.87 10.68
C TRP A 64 11.00 1.29 11.82
N ASN A 65 11.08 2.01 12.95
CA ASN A 65 11.81 1.57 14.15
C ASN A 65 13.23 1.05 13.85
N GLY A 66 13.96 1.71 12.95
CA GLY A 66 15.32 1.34 12.55
C GLY A 66 15.42 0.17 11.56
N ARG A 67 14.30 -0.37 11.07
CA ARG A 67 14.25 -1.41 10.04
C ARG A 67 13.71 -0.86 8.73
N GLN A 68 14.41 -1.13 7.62
CA GLN A 68 13.90 -0.83 6.28
C GLN A 68 12.80 -1.82 5.90
N ILE A 69 11.57 -1.35 5.77
CA ILE A 69 10.41 -2.17 5.38
C ILE A 69 10.14 -2.06 3.88
N VAL A 70 10.19 -0.84 3.34
CA VAL A 70 10.08 -0.56 1.91
C VAL A 70 11.38 0.08 1.45
N PRO A 71 12.01 -0.34 0.33
CA PRO A 71 13.25 0.28 -0.13
C PRO A 71 13.13 1.80 -0.31
N GLU A 72 14.12 2.56 0.17
CA GLU A 72 14.09 4.04 0.14
C GLU A 72 14.01 4.56 -1.30
N ASP A 73 14.77 3.97 -2.21
CA ASP A 73 14.77 4.28 -3.64
C ASP A 73 13.37 4.08 -4.26
N TRP A 74 12.67 3.02 -3.87
CA TRP A 74 11.29 2.78 -4.29
C TRP A 74 10.35 3.85 -3.75
N VAL A 75 10.47 4.26 -2.47
CA VAL A 75 9.64 5.33 -1.90
C VAL A 75 9.86 6.64 -2.65
N GLN A 76 11.11 7.02 -2.92
CA GLN A 76 11.41 8.23 -3.70
C GLN A 76 10.84 8.15 -5.11
N ALA A 77 11.01 7.01 -5.79
CA ALA A 77 10.41 6.81 -7.11
C ALA A 77 8.88 6.90 -7.08
N SER A 78 8.22 6.37 -6.04
CA SER A 78 6.75 6.29 -5.95
C SER A 78 6.04 7.64 -5.84
N ILE A 79 6.75 8.69 -5.44
CA ILE A 79 6.22 10.06 -5.32
C ILE A 79 6.58 10.94 -6.53
N HIS A 80 7.34 10.40 -7.48
CA HIS A 80 7.59 11.05 -8.75
C HIS A 80 6.57 10.58 -9.79
N ALA A 81 6.03 11.53 -10.55
CA ALA A 81 5.08 11.20 -11.60
C ALA A 81 5.81 10.50 -12.76
N ASP A 82 5.40 9.28 -13.07
CA ASP A 82 5.93 8.51 -14.20
C ASP A 82 5.49 9.06 -15.57
N ALA A 83 4.47 9.90 -15.58
CA ALA A 83 3.99 10.59 -16.77
C ALA A 83 3.84 12.09 -16.50
N PRO A 84 4.13 12.96 -17.49
CA PRO A 84 3.83 14.37 -17.35
C PRO A 84 2.34 14.58 -17.08
N PRO A 85 1.96 15.63 -16.32
CA PRO A 85 0.55 15.97 -16.13
C PRO A 85 -0.13 16.05 -17.50
N SER A 86 -1.21 15.30 -17.70
CA SER A 86 -2.01 15.42 -18.91
C SER A 86 -2.42 16.89 -19.06
N ALA A 87 -2.08 17.52 -20.18
CA ALA A 87 -2.37 18.91 -20.45
C ALA A 87 -3.83 19.22 -20.08
N THR A 88 -3.99 20.16 -19.17
CA THR A 88 -5.27 20.61 -18.61
C THR A 88 -6.28 20.93 -19.72
N ARG A 89 -7.49 20.37 -19.59
CA ARG A 89 -8.72 20.93 -20.15
C ARG A 89 -8.69 22.46 -19.98
N PRO A 90 -8.97 23.26 -21.01
CA PRO A 90 -8.93 24.72 -20.90
C PRO A 90 -9.78 25.18 -19.73
N ALA A 91 -9.28 26.16 -18.98
CA ALA A 91 -10.00 26.76 -17.87
C ALA A 91 -11.34 27.30 -18.38
N ASP A 92 -12.44 26.84 -17.77
CA ASP A 92 -13.76 27.40 -18.00
C ASP A 92 -13.72 28.88 -17.54
N PRO A 93 -14.00 29.87 -18.41
CA PRO A 93 -14.03 31.26 -17.98
C PRO A 93 -15.18 31.48 -16.99
N CYS A 94 -14.88 32.15 -15.88
CA CYS A 94 -15.84 32.60 -14.87
C CYS A 94 -16.95 33.48 -15.45
#